data_AF-A0A8H4JNX1-F1
#
_entry.id   AF-A0A8H4JNX1-F1
#
_cell.length_a   1.000
_cell.length_b   1.000
_cell.length_c   1.000
_cell.angle_alpha   90.00
_cell.angle_beta   90.00
_cell.angle_gamma   90.00
#
_symmetry.space_group_name_H-M   'P 1'
#
loop_
_entity.id
_entity.type
_entity.pdbx_description
1 polymer ?
#
loop_
_entity_poly.entity_id
_entity_poly.type
_entity_poly.pdbx_seq_one_letter_code
_entity_poly.pdbx_strand_id
1 'polypeptide(L)'
;MASIKLTPEKPEFSTGSWHLEGQMNEKIAATALYYFDSENVTPSLLSFRMQTSSYLDDGIKTGQDSYNYLERVFGTDLGMQGGLARSCVQSYGDIDTPEGRLLAFPNVFQHRLSSFKLRDPTKLCHRRFIALWLIDPHRRILSTANVPPQQKDWWTGSGGVPMGLMDVEEARAHRLKLMDERTAEKARAHWESIDYNFYEH
;
A
#
# COMPACT_ATOMS: atom_id res chain seq x y z
N MET A 1 5.14 14.09 -3.84
CA MET A 1 4.57 13.92 -5.20
C MET A 1 5.28 12.75 -5.85
N ALA A 2 4.53 11.81 -6.42
CA ALA A 2 5.08 10.65 -7.14
C ALA A 2 4.81 10.78 -8.64
N SER A 3 5.77 10.38 -9.45
CA SER A 3 5.66 10.38 -10.91
C SER A 3 6.25 9.10 -11.48
N ILE A 4 5.48 8.45 -12.34
CA ILE A 4 5.93 7.33 -13.16
C ILE A 4 6.04 7.85 -14.59
N LYS A 5 7.19 7.62 -15.23
CA LYS A 5 7.43 7.98 -16.62
C LYS A 5 7.80 6.72 -17.39
N LEU A 6 7.13 6.50 -18.51
CA LEU A 6 7.45 5.43 -19.46
C LEU A 6 7.99 6.07 -20.73
N THR A 7 9.00 5.43 -21.31
CA THR A 7 9.66 5.87 -22.54
C THR A 7 9.50 4.79 -23.61
N PRO A 8 9.63 5.12 -24.91
CA PRO A 8 9.63 4.09 -25.96
C PRO A 8 10.64 2.96 -25.73
N GLU A 9 11.78 3.27 -25.10
CA GLU A 9 12.83 2.30 -24.73
C GLU A 9 12.43 1.41 -23.55
N LYS A 10 11.56 1.92 -22.66
CA LYS A 10 10.99 1.19 -21.52
C LYS A 10 9.47 1.38 -21.48
N PRO A 11 8.73 0.67 -22.37
CA PRO A 11 7.33 0.98 -22.67
C PRO A 11 6.34 0.37 -21.67
N GLU A 12 6.81 -0.45 -20.74
CA GLU A 12 5.97 -1.20 -19.80
C GLU A 12 6.38 -0.94 -18.35
N PHE A 13 5.38 -0.71 -17.52
CA PHE A 13 5.49 -0.78 -16.07
C PHE A 13 5.05 -2.17 -15.61
N SER A 14 5.95 -2.90 -14.96
CA SER A 14 5.64 -4.22 -14.38
C SER A 14 4.66 -4.09 -13.22
N THR A 15 3.80 -5.08 -13.04
CA THR A 15 2.88 -5.17 -11.89
C THR A 15 3.63 -4.96 -10.58
N GLY A 16 3.10 -4.10 -9.71
CA GLY A 16 3.68 -3.85 -8.39
C GLY A 16 3.59 -5.08 -7.50
N SER A 17 4.23 -5.04 -6.33
CA SER A 17 3.98 -6.03 -5.28
C SER A 17 2.76 -5.63 -4.44
N TRP A 18 2.10 -6.61 -3.83
CA TRP A 18 1.11 -6.32 -2.78
C TRP A 18 1.77 -5.65 -1.59
N HIS A 19 1.20 -4.56 -1.10
CA HIS A 19 1.73 -3.82 0.04
C HIS A 19 0.66 -3.06 0.80
N LEU A 20 0.97 -2.73 2.06
CA LEU A 20 0.32 -1.69 2.85
C LEU A 20 1.19 -0.43 2.82
N GLU A 21 0.59 0.73 3.09
CA GLU A 21 1.37 1.95 3.22
C GLU A 21 2.06 2.03 4.56
N GLY A 22 3.36 2.29 4.49
CA GLY A 22 4.22 2.48 5.63
C GLY A 22 4.43 1.25 6.51
N GLN A 23 5.02 1.50 7.67
CA GLN A 23 5.43 0.52 8.67
C GLN A 23 4.63 0.68 9.98
N MET A 24 4.70 -0.32 10.86
CA MET A 24 4.00 -0.33 12.15
C MET A 24 4.34 0.88 13.05
N ASN A 25 5.51 1.48 12.88
CA ASN A 25 5.97 2.68 13.59
C ASN A 25 5.38 3.99 13.02
N GLU A 26 4.99 4.03 11.74
CA GLU A 26 4.47 5.23 11.07
C GLU A 26 2.99 5.48 11.41
N LYS A 27 2.28 4.49 11.95
CA LYS A 27 0.90 4.61 12.46
C LYS A 27 -0.09 5.21 11.44
N ILE A 28 0.08 4.86 10.17
CA ILE A 28 -0.82 5.27 9.09
C ILE A 28 -2.14 4.52 9.24
N ALA A 29 -3.22 5.26 9.43
CA ALA A 29 -4.58 4.76 9.55
C ALA A 29 -5.30 4.66 8.19
N ALA A 30 -5.03 5.61 7.29
CA ALA A 30 -5.64 5.63 5.95
C ALA A 30 -4.72 6.26 4.91
N THR A 31 -4.95 5.88 3.66
CA THR A 31 -4.24 6.39 2.49
C THR A 31 -5.23 7.03 1.53
N ALA A 32 -4.84 8.17 0.97
CA ALA A 32 -5.55 8.79 -0.13
C ALA A 32 -4.60 9.03 -1.32
N LEU A 33 -5.03 8.60 -2.50
CA LEU A 33 -4.31 8.74 -3.77
C LEU A 33 -5.11 9.63 -4.70
N TYR A 34 -4.49 10.70 -5.21
CA TYR A 34 -5.10 11.59 -6.19
C TYR A 34 -4.29 11.61 -7.48
N TYR A 35 -4.88 11.09 -8.56
CA TYR A 35 -4.30 11.09 -9.89
C TYR A 35 -4.67 12.38 -10.60
N PHE A 36 -3.76 13.33 -10.65
CA PHE A 36 -4.06 14.67 -11.16
C PHE A 36 -3.62 14.91 -12.60
N ASP A 37 -2.72 14.08 -13.12
CA ASP A 37 -2.19 14.24 -14.47
C ASP A 37 -1.69 12.89 -15.00
N SER A 38 -2.31 12.39 -16.06
CA SER A 38 -2.01 11.08 -16.63
C SER A 38 -2.21 11.11 -18.15
N GLU A 39 -1.12 11.06 -18.89
CA GLU A 39 -1.14 11.12 -20.36
C GLU A 39 -0.44 9.90 -20.97
N ASN A 40 -1.01 9.40 -22.08
CA ASN A 40 -0.46 8.30 -22.88
C ASN A 40 -0.29 6.96 -22.12
N VAL A 41 -1.08 6.75 -21.07
CA VAL A 41 -1.12 5.52 -20.25
C VAL A 41 -2.31 4.65 -20.67
N THR A 42 -2.13 3.34 -20.80
CA THR A 42 -3.27 2.39 -20.88
C THR A 42 -4.01 2.34 -19.54
N PRO A 43 -5.33 2.06 -19.51
CA PRO A 43 -6.06 1.87 -18.26
C PRO A 43 -5.34 0.91 -17.32
N SER A 44 -5.22 1.30 -16.06
CA SER A 44 -4.55 0.51 -15.02
C SER A 44 -5.48 0.36 -13.83
N LEU A 45 -5.36 -0.78 -13.16
CA LEU A 45 -6.20 -1.15 -12.05
C LEU A 45 -5.39 -1.08 -10.75
N LEU A 46 -6.05 -0.56 -9.72
CA LEU A 46 -5.61 -0.69 -8.34
C LEU A 46 -6.43 -1.81 -7.71
N SER A 47 -5.79 -2.95 -7.48
CA SER A 47 -6.40 -4.12 -6.86
C SER A 47 -6.33 -4.02 -5.35
N PHE A 48 -7.37 -4.46 -4.65
CA PHE A 48 -7.44 -4.47 -3.19
C PHE A 48 -7.70 -5.87 -2.64
N ARG A 49 -7.02 -6.21 -1.55
CA ARG A 49 -7.25 -7.41 -0.74
C ARG A 49 -7.08 -7.10 0.75
N MET A 50 -7.71 -7.88 1.61
CA MET A 50 -7.56 -7.78 3.07
C MET A 50 -7.46 -9.16 3.68
N GLN A 51 -6.77 -9.27 4.81
CA GLN A 51 -6.75 -10.48 5.61
C GLN A 51 -7.96 -10.49 6.52
N THR A 52 -8.67 -11.61 6.53
CA THR A 52 -9.81 -11.87 7.40
C THR A 52 -9.35 -12.60 8.66
N SER A 53 -10.19 -12.56 9.70
CA SER A 53 -9.95 -13.34 10.92
C SER A 53 -9.98 -14.83 10.58
N SER A 54 -9.01 -15.59 11.09
CA SER A 54 -9.02 -17.06 11.05
C SER A 54 -10.14 -17.66 11.90
N TYR A 55 -10.63 -16.89 12.88
CA TYR A 55 -11.80 -17.21 13.69
C TYR A 55 -13.01 -16.49 13.10
N LEU A 56 -13.90 -17.26 12.48
CA LEU A 56 -15.24 -16.80 12.14
C LEU A 56 -16.04 -16.67 13.45
N ASP A 57 -16.97 -15.71 13.50
CA ASP A 57 -17.84 -15.51 14.65
C ASP A 57 -18.47 -16.84 15.10
N ASP A 58 -18.48 -17.12 16.42
CA ASP A 58 -18.95 -18.38 17.02
C ASP A 58 -20.44 -18.69 16.68
N GLY A 59 -21.15 -17.71 16.11
CA GLY A 59 -22.50 -17.87 15.56
C GLY A 59 -22.57 -18.54 14.19
N ILE A 60 -21.48 -18.63 13.43
CA ILE A 60 -21.45 -19.23 12.09
C ILE A 60 -21.15 -20.73 12.22
N LYS A 61 -22.21 -21.54 12.28
CA LYS A 61 -22.10 -23.00 12.27
C LYS A 61 -22.32 -23.55 10.87
N THR A 62 -21.35 -24.32 10.37
CA THR A 62 -21.48 -25.07 9.12
C THR A 62 -21.25 -26.55 9.38
N GLY A 63 -22.02 -27.41 8.71
CA GLY A 63 -21.70 -28.84 8.66
C GLY A 63 -20.41 -29.10 7.88
N GLN A 64 -19.86 -30.30 8.03
CA GLN A 64 -18.68 -30.76 7.28
C GLN A 64 -18.88 -30.52 5.77
N ASP A 65 -17.87 -29.94 5.12
CA ASP A 65 -17.88 -29.55 3.68
C ASP A 65 -19.07 -28.68 3.22
N SER A 66 -19.76 -28.03 4.16
CA SER A 66 -20.96 -27.23 3.90
C SER A 66 -20.70 -25.71 3.96
N TYR A 67 -19.51 -25.28 3.55
CA TYR A 67 -19.08 -23.86 3.54
C TYR A 67 -19.26 -23.16 2.18
N ASN A 68 -19.73 -23.86 1.14
CA ASN A 68 -19.94 -23.29 -0.22
C ASN A 68 -20.75 -21.99 -0.25
N TYR A 69 -21.75 -21.85 0.63
CA TYR A 69 -22.55 -20.64 0.69
C TYR A 69 -21.77 -19.47 1.33
N LEU A 70 -20.96 -19.75 2.35
CA LEU A 70 -20.07 -18.76 2.95
C LEU A 70 -19.02 -18.30 1.95
N GLU A 71 -18.44 -19.22 1.18
CA GLU A 71 -17.48 -18.87 0.13
C GLU A 71 -18.07 -17.91 -0.90
N ARG A 72 -19.34 -18.10 -1.27
CA ARG A 72 -20.06 -17.19 -2.18
C ARG A 72 -20.41 -15.85 -1.54
N VAL A 73 -20.79 -15.84 -0.27
CA VAL A 73 -21.16 -14.60 0.46
C VAL A 73 -19.92 -13.74 0.73
N PHE A 74 -18.83 -14.37 1.15
CA PHE A 74 -17.60 -13.69 1.51
C PHE A 74 -16.60 -13.60 0.34
N GLY A 75 -16.83 -14.29 -0.78
CA GLY A 75 -15.92 -14.25 -1.93
C GLY A 75 -14.51 -14.74 -1.60
N THR A 76 -14.42 -15.73 -0.70
CA THR A 76 -13.16 -16.31 -0.21
C THR A 76 -13.32 -17.82 -0.21
N ASP A 77 -12.29 -18.52 -0.65
CA ASP A 77 -12.31 -19.98 -0.67
C ASP A 77 -11.94 -20.49 0.72
N LEU A 78 -12.84 -21.26 1.34
CA LEU A 78 -12.78 -21.77 2.70
C LEU A 78 -12.40 -23.25 2.73
N GLY A 79 -12.58 -23.96 1.62
CA GLY A 79 -12.29 -25.37 1.52
C GLY A 79 -10.82 -25.76 1.49
N MET A 80 -10.57 -27.04 1.78
CA MET A 80 -9.27 -27.68 1.64
C MET A 80 -8.96 -27.92 0.16
N GLN A 81 -7.83 -27.41 -0.33
CA GLN A 81 -7.35 -27.74 -1.68
C GLN A 81 -5.99 -28.45 -1.58
N GLY A 82 -5.95 -29.73 -1.94
CA GLY A 82 -4.72 -30.53 -1.88
C GLY A 82 -4.26 -30.85 -0.44
N GLY A 83 -5.16 -30.83 0.54
CA GLY A 83 -4.84 -31.12 1.96
C GLY A 83 -4.29 -29.93 2.74
N LEU A 84 -4.33 -28.73 2.18
CA LEU A 84 -3.98 -27.49 2.86
C LEU A 84 -5.21 -26.58 2.95
N ALA A 85 -5.35 -25.95 4.11
CA ALA A 85 -6.32 -24.88 4.31
C ALA A 85 -5.95 -23.69 3.41
N ARG A 86 -6.97 -22.94 2.98
CA ARG A 86 -6.73 -21.73 2.19
C ARG A 86 -6.52 -20.53 3.08
N SER A 87 -5.67 -19.64 2.56
CA SER A 87 -5.32 -18.41 3.23
C SER A 87 -6.55 -17.55 3.52
N CYS A 88 -6.60 -16.95 4.71
CA CYS A 88 -7.55 -15.94 5.14
C CYS A 88 -7.36 -14.60 4.39
N VAL A 89 -7.23 -14.63 3.06
CA VAL A 89 -7.09 -13.43 2.23
C VAL A 89 -8.30 -13.31 1.33
N GLN A 90 -9.06 -12.23 1.52
CA GLN A 90 -10.24 -11.91 0.73
C GLN A 90 -9.89 -10.83 -0.30
N SER A 91 -10.24 -11.07 -1.56
CA SER A 91 -10.06 -10.10 -2.64
C SER A 91 -11.30 -9.19 -2.73
N TYR A 92 -11.07 -7.88 -2.73
CA TYR A 92 -12.14 -6.87 -2.80
C TYR A 92 -12.35 -6.29 -4.20
N GLY A 93 -11.50 -6.70 -5.15
CA GLY A 93 -11.62 -6.33 -6.56
C GLY A 93 -10.71 -5.18 -6.96
N ASP A 94 -11.01 -4.64 -8.14
CA ASP A 94 -10.14 -3.74 -8.89
C ASP A 94 -10.84 -2.42 -9.18
N ILE A 95 -10.09 -1.32 -9.07
CA ILE A 95 -10.59 0.02 -9.37
C ILE A 95 -9.72 0.68 -10.43
N ASP A 96 -10.36 1.18 -11.48
CA ASP A 96 -9.69 2.01 -12.49
C ASP A 96 -9.15 3.29 -11.88
N THR A 97 -8.00 3.75 -12.38
CA THR A 97 -7.29 4.92 -11.83
C THR A 97 -6.98 5.97 -12.91
N PRO A 98 -8.01 6.55 -13.57
CA PRO A 98 -7.86 7.60 -14.57
C PRO A 98 -7.48 8.94 -13.92
N GLU A 99 -7.11 9.90 -14.76
CA GLU A 99 -6.92 11.29 -14.35
C GLU A 99 -8.19 11.86 -13.70
N GLY A 100 -8.00 12.70 -12.69
CA GLY A 100 -9.04 13.31 -11.87
C GLY A 100 -9.57 12.41 -10.76
N ARG A 101 -9.10 11.16 -10.65
CA ARG A 101 -9.59 10.23 -9.61
C ARG A 101 -8.92 10.44 -8.26
N LEU A 102 -9.73 10.61 -7.23
CA LEU A 102 -9.35 10.52 -5.83
C LEU A 102 -9.83 9.16 -5.27
N LEU A 103 -8.92 8.41 -4.67
CA LEU A 103 -9.23 7.20 -3.92
C LEU A 103 -8.81 7.40 -2.47
N ALA A 104 -9.67 7.06 -1.52
CA ALA A 104 -9.35 7.05 -0.10
C ALA A 104 -9.77 5.71 0.50
N PHE A 105 -8.85 5.04 1.19
CA PHE A 105 -9.09 3.73 1.77
C PHE A 105 -8.31 3.56 3.09
N PRO A 106 -8.85 2.80 4.05
CA PRO A 106 -8.14 2.51 5.29
C PRO A 106 -6.90 1.66 5.02
N ASN A 107 -5.86 1.82 5.83
CA ASN A 107 -4.57 1.14 5.69
C ASN A 107 -4.60 -0.33 6.17
N VAL A 108 -5.77 -0.96 6.10
CA VAL A 108 -5.96 -2.41 6.27
C VAL A 108 -6.00 -3.12 4.93
N PHE A 109 -6.31 -2.40 3.85
CA PHE A 109 -6.33 -2.95 2.50
C PHE A 109 -4.93 -3.00 1.90
N GLN A 110 -4.42 -4.21 1.70
CA GLN A 110 -3.30 -4.41 0.81
C GLN A 110 -3.74 -4.03 -0.60
N HIS A 111 -2.90 -3.27 -1.28
CA HIS A 111 -3.17 -2.86 -2.64
C HIS A 111 -1.98 -3.13 -3.56
N ARG A 112 -2.28 -3.23 -4.84
CA ARG A 112 -1.30 -3.49 -5.89
C ARG A 112 -1.72 -2.79 -7.18
N LEU A 113 -0.77 -2.11 -7.81
CA LEU A 113 -0.98 -1.52 -9.13
C LEU A 113 -0.73 -2.57 -10.21
N SER A 114 -1.69 -2.73 -11.12
CA SER A 114 -1.54 -3.60 -12.30
C SER A 114 -0.42 -3.09 -13.20
N SER A 115 0.11 -3.97 -14.06
CA SER A 115 0.95 -3.51 -15.16
C SER A 115 0.17 -2.58 -16.09
N PHE A 116 0.90 -1.66 -16.72
CA PHE A 116 0.36 -0.76 -17.74
C PHE A 116 1.44 -0.41 -18.74
N LYS A 117 1.01 0.00 -19.94
CA LYS A 117 1.88 0.25 -21.09
C LYS A 117 1.61 1.63 -21.69
N LEU A 118 2.49 2.04 -22.58
CA LEU A 118 2.24 3.16 -23.49
C LEU A 118 1.01 2.87 -24.35
N ARG A 119 0.10 3.85 -24.45
CA ARG A 119 -1.01 3.78 -25.42
C ARG A 119 -0.50 4.03 -26.85
N ASP A 120 0.36 5.03 -27.01
CA ASP A 120 1.13 5.32 -28.22
C ASP A 120 2.62 5.04 -27.92
N PRO A 121 3.19 3.94 -28.46
CA PRO A 121 4.58 3.54 -28.23
C PRO A 121 5.62 4.56 -28.70
N THR A 122 5.23 5.53 -29.54
CA THR A 122 6.15 6.53 -30.10
C THR A 122 6.31 7.74 -29.19
N LYS A 123 5.42 7.92 -28.22
CA LYS A 123 5.36 9.09 -27.34
C LYS A 123 5.72 8.73 -25.91
N LEU A 124 6.25 9.71 -25.20
CA LEU A 124 6.44 9.64 -23.75
C LEU A 124 5.10 9.51 -23.06
N CYS A 125 5.12 8.90 -21.88
CA CYS A 125 3.98 8.76 -21.00
C CYS A 125 4.38 9.23 -19.62
N HIS A 126 3.50 9.97 -18.98
CA HIS A 126 3.65 10.29 -17.57
C HIS A 126 2.36 10.03 -16.83
N ARG A 127 2.55 9.63 -15.59
CA ARG A 127 1.49 9.49 -14.62
C ARG A 127 1.95 10.11 -13.32
N ARG A 128 1.22 11.11 -12.85
CA ARG A 128 1.53 11.85 -11.63
C ARG A 128 0.38 11.74 -10.66
N PHE A 129 0.74 11.47 -9.41
CA PHE A 129 -0.23 11.37 -8.34
C PHE A 129 0.33 11.92 -7.03
N ILE A 130 -0.60 12.32 -6.17
CA ILE A 130 -0.33 12.73 -4.80
C ILE A 130 -0.80 11.60 -3.90
N ALA A 131 0.08 11.14 -3.03
CA ALA A 131 -0.26 10.27 -1.92
C ALA A 131 -0.34 11.12 -0.65
N LEU A 132 -1.44 10.98 0.08
CA LEU A 132 -1.69 11.57 1.38
C LEU A 132 -1.90 10.43 2.36
N TRP A 133 -1.35 10.57 3.55
CA TRP A 133 -1.50 9.58 4.62
C TRP A 133 -2.12 10.24 5.84
N LEU A 134 -3.17 9.62 6.36
CA LEU A 134 -3.77 9.98 7.63
C LEU A 134 -3.09 9.16 8.72
N ILE A 135 -2.44 9.84 9.65
CA ILE A 135 -1.87 9.22 10.84
C ILE A 135 -2.96 9.04 11.90
N ASP A 136 -2.89 7.95 12.66
CA ASP A 136 -3.79 7.67 13.79
C ASP A 136 -3.96 8.91 14.68
N PRO A 137 -5.17 9.50 14.74
CA PRO A 137 -5.42 10.73 15.48
C PRO A 137 -5.29 10.55 17.00
N HIS A 138 -5.32 9.31 17.50
CA HIS A 138 -5.11 9.01 18.92
C HIS A 138 -3.63 8.96 19.29
N ARG A 139 -2.72 9.06 18.31
CA ARG A 139 -1.28 9.05 18.52
C ARG A 139 -0.72 10.45 18.28
N ARG A 140 -0.09 11.01 19.30
CA ARG A 140 0.66 12.25 19.14
C ARG A 140 1.99 11.97 18.45
N ILE A 141 2.11 12.44 17.22
CA ILE A 141 3.39 12.48 16.49
C ILE A 141 3.96 13.89 16.47
N LEU A 142 5.27 14.01 16.24
CA LEU A 142 5.92 15.30 16.04
C LEU A 142 5.43 15.89 14.71
N SER A 143 4.69 17.00 14.81
CA SER A 143 4.28 17.77 13.64
C SER A 143 5.47 18.46 13.01
N THR A 144 5.46 18.59 11.68
CA THR A 144 6.43 19.42 10.94
C THR A 144 6.35 20.90 11.34
N ALA A 145 5.27 21.35 11.97
CA ALA A 145 5.18 22.67 12.60
C ALA A 145 6.24 22.87 13.72
N ASN A 146 6.71 21.78 14.33
CA ASN A 146 7.74 21.79 15.37
C ASN A 146 9.13 21.42 14.83
N VAL A 147 9.25 21.15 13.52
CA VAL A 147 10.52 20.80 12.88
C VAL A 147 11.09 22.09 12.27
N PRO A 148 12.30 22.52 12.69
CA PRO A 148 12.91 23.71 12.12
C PRO A 148 13.15 23.55 10.61
N PRO A 149 13.21 24.64 9.85
CA PRO A 149 13.62 24.61 8.44
C PRO A 149 14.83 23.71 8.22
N GLN A 150 14.75 22.77 7.29
CA GLN A 150 15.84 21.82 7.00
C GLN A 150 16.73 22.27 5.82
N GLN A 151 16.28 23.26 5.03
CA GLN A 151 17.06 23.80 3.91
C GLN A 151 18.01 24.89 4.40
N LYS A 152 19.32 24.74 4.10
CA LYS A 152 20.38 25.66 4.55
C LYS A 152 20.10 27.13 4.17
N ASP A 153 19.62 27.34 2.95
CA ASP A 153 19.37 28.68 2.41
C ASP A 153 18.24 29.41 3.15
N TRP A 154 17.33 28.68 3.80
CA TRP A 154 16.24 29.27 4.59
C TRP A 154 16.72 29.81 5.94
N TRP A 155 17.94 29.51 6.37
CA TRP A 155 18.51 30.01 7.63
C TRP A 155 19.21 31.37 7.48
N THR A 156 19.54 31.76 6.25
CA THR A 156 20.41 32.91 5.96
C THR A 156 19.85 34.26 6.39
N GLY A 157 18.54 34.34 6.70
CA GLY A 157 17.88 35.55 7.23
C GLY A 157 17.52 35.53 8.72
N SER A 158 17.68 34.39 9.42
CA SER A 158 17.12 34.16 10.77
C SER A 158 18.14 34.14 11.92
N GLY A 159 19.40 34.51 11.66
CA GLY A 159 20.36 34.84 12.72
C GLY A 159 21.04 33.65 13.43
N GLY A 160 20.89 32.42 12.95
CA GLY A 160 21.61 31.26 13.46
C GLY A 160 21.18 29.94 12.83
N VAL A 161 22.08 28.96 12.80
CA VAL A 161 21.77 27.58 12.39
C VAL A 161 20.99 26.90 13.53
N PRO A 162 19.81 26.32 13.28
CA PRO A 162 19.06 25.59 14.31
C PRO A 162 19.90 24.45 14.92
N MET A 163 20.00 24.38 16.25
CA MET A 163 20.66 23.26 16.93
C MET A 163 19.89 21.95 16.74
N GLY A 164 20.62 20.84 16.56
CA GLY A 164 20.03 19.50 16.43
C GLY A 164 19.57 19.12 15.02
N LEU A 165 20.01 19.85 13.99
CA LEU A 165 19.81 19.46 12.60
C LEU A 165 20.76 18.35 12.21
N MET A 166 20.19 17.30 11.60
CA MET A 166 20.93 16.17 11.04
C MET A 166 21.70 16.63 9.79
N ASP A 167 22.97 16.25 9.67
CA ASP A 167 23.71 16.54 8.44
C ASP A 167 23.22 15.67 7.27
N VAL A 168 23.53 16.09 6.04
CA VAL A 168 23.14 15.38 4.81
C VAL A 168 23.67 13.95 4.79
N GLU A 169 24.87 13.70 5.31
CA GLU A 169 25.44 12.35 5.39
C GLU A 169 24.68 11.46 6.39
N GLU A 170 24.38 11.99 7.57
CA GLU A 170 23.57 11.31 8.57
C GLU A 170 22.16 11.01 8.05
N ALA A 171 21.51 11.98 7.37
CA ALA A 171 20.20 11.81 6.76
C ALA A 171 20.19 10.73 5.68
N ARG A 172 21.27 10.63 4.89
CA ARG A 172 21.45 9.56 3.91
C ARG A 172 21.62 8.20 4.58
N ALA A 173 22.41 8.11 5.65
CA ALA A 173 22.61 6.87 6.40
C ALA A 173 21.30 6.38 7.03
N HIS A 174 20.55 7.27 7.68
CA HIS A 174 19.22 6.95 8.24
C HIS A 174 18.23 6.52 7.17
N ARG A 175 18.21 7.21 6.01
CA ARG A 175 17.38 6.82 4.87
C ARG A 175 17.74 5.42 4.36
N LEU A 176 19.02 5.10 4.26
CA LEU A 176 19.47 3.79 3.79
C LEU A 176 19.04 2.68 4.75
N LYS A 177 19.22 2.89 6.06
CA LYS A 177 18.77 1.96 7.10
C LYS A 177 17.25 1.74 7.06
N LEU A 178 16.47 2.80 6.89
CA LEU A 178 15.02 2.71 6.75
C LEU A 178 14.61 1.89 5.50
N MET A 179 15.32 2.06 4.38
CA MET A 179 15.03 1.28 3.15
C MET A 179 15.38 -0.20 3.31
N ASP A 180 16.44 -0.52 4.06
CA ASP A 180 16.82 -1.88 4.39
C ASP A 180 15.77 -2.56 5.29
N GLU A 181 15.35 -1.88 6.37
CA GLU A 181 14.25 -2.31 7.24
C GLU A 181 12.95 -2.54 6.45
N ARG A 182 12.60 -1.64 5.54
CA ARG A 182 11.41 -1.78 4.66
C ARG A 182 11.50 -2.96 3.69
N THR A 183 12.70 -3.30 3.23
CA THR A 183 12.91 -4.44 2.33
C THR A 183 12.78 -5.76 3.10
N ALA A 184 13.34 -5.82 4.30
CA ALA A 184 13.22 -6.97 5.19
C ALA A 184 11.77 -7.20 5.66
N GLU A 185 11.00 -6.16 5.95
CA GLU A 185 9.63 -6.29 6.45
C GLU A 185 8.62 -6.64 5.33
N LYS A 186 8.87 -6.20 4.09
CA LYS A 186 8.14 -6.66 2.89
C LYS A 186 8.31 -8.17 2.63
N ALA A 187 9.30 -8.82 3.25
CA ALA A 187 9.46 -10.27 3.23
C ALA A 187 8.56 -11.01 4.24
N ARG A 188 7.54 -10.37 4.85
CA ARG A 188 6.52 -11.08 5.65
C ARG A 188 5.66 -11.97 4.76
N ALA A 189 6.09 -13.21 4.62
CA ALA A 189 5.32 -14.41 4.26
C ALA A 189 4.12 -14.70 5.21
N HIS A 190 3.72 -13.74 6.05
CA HIS A 190 2.75 -13.91 7.13
C HIS A 190 1.29 -13.69 6.70
N TRP A 191 1.07 -12.98 5.59
CA TRP A 191 -0.30 -12.70 5.12
C TRP A 191 -0.95 -13.93 4.50
N GLU A 192 -0.17 -14.73 3.78
CA GLU A 192 -0.64 -15.95 3.11
C GLU A 192 -0.51 -17.19 4.00
N SER A 193 0.06 -17.06 5.21
CA SER A 193 0.28 -18.17 6.15
C SER A 193 -0.78 -18.29 7.26
N ILE A 194 -1.79 -17.42 7.25
CA ILE A 194 -2.90 -17.50 8.20
C ILE A 194 -4.05 -18.15 7.45
N ASP A 195 -4.49 -19.28 7.98
CA ASP A 195 -5.52 -20.13 7.40
C ASP A 195 -6.77 -20.16 8.30
N TYR A 196 -7.93 -20.46 7.70
CA TYR A 196 -9.17 -20.59 8.45
C TYR A 196 -9.11 -21.79 9.39
N ASN A 197 -9.51 -21.59 10.64
CA ASN A 197 -9.62 -22.67 11.62
C ASN A 197 -11.10 -23.00 11.84
N PHE A 198 -11.58 -24.05 11.16
CA PHE A 198 -12.93 -24.55 11.34
C PHE A 198 -12.99 -25.51 12.53
N TYR A 199 -13.78 -25.18 13.55
CA TYR A 199 -14.17 -26.15 14.56
C TYR A 199 -15.25 -27.06 13.95
N GLU A 200 -14.84 -28.22 13.46
CA GLU A 200 -15.75 -29.26 12.99
C GLU A 200 -16.40 -29.96 14.20
N HIS A 201 -17.73 -29.99 14.25
CA HIS A 201 -18.54 -30.72 15.23
C HIS A 201 -19.45 -31.73 14.54
#